data_AF-A0A0R1S171-F1
#
_entry.id   AF-A0A0R1S171-F1
#
_cell.length_a   1.000
_cell.length_b   1.000
_cell.length_c   1.000
_cell.angle_alpha   90.00
_cell.angle_beta   90.00
_cell.angle_gamma   90.00
#
_symmetry.space_group_name_H-M   'P 1'
#
loop_
_entity.id
_entity.type
_entity.pdbx_description
1 polymer ?
#
loop_
_entity_poly.entity_id
_entity_poly.type
_entity_poly.pdbx_seq_one_letter_code
_entity_poly.pdbx_strand_id
1 'polypeptide(L)'
;MKFTKLTSSVLAGATLLSLVAPAATFAATAENSTVANGGTALPMDGGHDTKVGISFGENNPNGKTGYLRLQYVPYTLDFGNHKLAGTNFDANGLDTDNAENNVSVGYTGSENTKATNKTDTFNSDVSDLSAFNPSDASETATNKHAWATVVDKQQDATSAEETAAGADGKNGTWELKVKSNASLTGTKTTGASNGVIAGAVLKLDKTEYANTQDVFGLTGEKQDNGYTLGTGTTGSITPESSVTLNLDDTKAYQTVATVGADMGAGANVFAWNHDNITLTLPANSAVQNDVYTTNLSWQLSTGVTAPTQP
;
A
#
# COMPACT_ATOMS: atom_id res chain seq x y z
N MET A 1 4.27 -60.21 -65.48
CA MET A 1 3.62 -58.98 -64.94
C MET A 1 4.06 -58.87 -63.48
N LYS A 2 5.16 -58.16 -63.20
CA LYS A 2 5.25 -56.78 -62.69
C LYS A 2 4.81 -56.64 -61.22
N PHE A 3 5.81 -56.39 -60.37
CA PHE A 3 5.80 -56.01 -58.95
C PHE A 3 4.77 -54.94 -58.58
N THR A 4 4.32 -54.88 -57.30
CA THR A 4 4.25 -53.63 -56.48
C THR A 4 3.93 -53.91 -54.99
N LYS A 5 4.94 -53.65 -54.15
CA LYS A 5 5.02 -52.98 -52.83
C LYS A 5 4.31 -53.52 -51.57
N LEU A 6 5.16 -53.84 -50.57
CA LEU A 6 4.94 -53.66 -49.12
C LEU A 6 4.75 -52.18 -48.77
N THR A 7 3.82 -51.89 -47.87
CA THR A 7 3.85 -50.68 -47.03
C THR A 7 3.46 -51.06 -45.61
N SER A 8 4.46 -50.95 -44.72
CA SER A 8 4.38 -51.08 -43.28
C SER A 8 3.47 -50.00 -42.68
N SER A 9 2.49 -50.40 -41.89
CA SER A 9 1.75 -49.51 -40.99
C SER A 9 2.51 -49.40 -39.67
N VAL A 10 3.22 -48.29 -39.50
CA VAL A 10 3.85 -47.88 -38.23
C VAL A 10 2.75 -47.46 -37.25
N LEU A 11 2.80 -48.09 -36.08
CA LEU A 11 2.07 -47.74 -34.87
C LEU A 11 2.59 -46.39 -34.35
N ALA A 12 1.76 -45.35 -34.39
CA ALA A 12 1.97 -44.12 -33.64
C ALA A 12 0.69 -43.83 -32.85
N GLY A 13 0.64 -44.40 -31.64
CA GLY A 13 -0.36 -44.02 -30.64
C GLY A 13 -0.09 -42.60 -30.18
N ALA A 14 -0.91 -41.65 -30.64
CA ALA A 14 -0.94 -40.31 -30.09
C ALA A 14 -1.70 -40.37 -28.76
N THR A 15 -0.98 -40.48 -27.65
CA THR A 15 -1.47 -40.03 -26.36
C THR A 15 -1.60 -38.51 -26.42
N LEU A 16 -2.80 -38.02 -26.71
CA LEU A 16 -3.18 -36.64 -26.44
C LEU A 16 -3.19 -36.45 -24.92
N LEU A 17 -2.10 -35.91 -24.36
CA LEU A 17 -2.18 -35.26 -23.05
C LEU A 17 -3.05 -34.02 -23.22
N SER A 18 -4.32 -34.13 -22.85
CA SER A 18 -5.18 -32.98 -22.59
C SER A 18 -4.67 -32.30 -21.31
N LEU A 19 -3.63 -31.49 -21.44
CA LEU A 19 -3.31 -30.45 -20.46
C LEU A 19 -4.41 -29.40 -20.56
N VAL A 20 -5.49 -29.60 -19.83
CA VAL A 20 -6.35 -28.48 -19.43
C VAL A 20 -5.48 -27.65 -18.49
N ALA A 21 -4.76 -26.68 -19.05
CA ALA A 21 -4.18 -25.62 -18.23
C ALA A 21 -5.33 -25.02 -17.41
N PRO A 22 -5.15 -24.77 -16.10
CA PRO A 22 -6.11 -23.97 -15.36
C PRO A 22 -6.30 -22.69 -16.17
N ALA A 23 -7.55 -22.38 -16.53
CA ALA A 23 -7.85 -21.06 -17.04
C ALA A 23 -7.47 -20.10 -15.93
N ALA A 24 -6.33 -19.40 -16.10
CA ALA A 24 -5.98 -18.31 -15.23
C ALA A 24 -7.10 -17.27 -15.37
N THR A 25 -7.92 -17.14 -14.34
CA THR A 25 -8.83 -16.00 -14.20
C THR A 25 -7.97 -14.79 -13.89
N PHE A 26 -7.76 -13.95 -14.90
CA PHE A 26 -7.05 -12.70 -14.78
C PHE A 26 -7.99 -11.60 -14.26
N ALA A 27 -7.40 -10.56 -13.66
CA ALA A 27 -8.09 -9.39 -13.12
C ALA A 27 -9.02 -8.70 -14.14
N ALA A 28 -10.07 -8.10 -13.58
CA ALA A 28 -11.17 -7.42 -14.26
C ALA A 28 -10.84 -6.05 -14.87
N THR A 29 -9.66 -5.48 -14.63
CA THR A 29 -9.23 -4.18 -15.15
C THR A 29 -7.80 -4.26 -15.64
N ALA A 30 -7.59 -3.89 -16.90
CA ALA A 30 -6.28 -3.94 -17.54
C ALA A 30 -5.35 -2.80 -17.09
N GLU A 31 -4.08 -3.14 -16.83
CA GLU A 31 -3.02 -2.16 -16.65
C GLU A 31 -2.77 -1.35 -17.93
N ASN A 32 -2.29 -0.12 -17.74
CA ASN A 32 -1.97 0.88 -18.74
C ASN A 32 -3.18 1.40 -19.54
N SER A 33 -4.42 1.16 -19.05
CA SER A 33 -5.66 1.64 -19.66
C SER A 33 -6.43 2.55 -18.71
N THR A 34 -6.47 3.85 -19.03
CA THR A 34 -7.29 4.84 -18.32
C THR A 34 -8.78 4.57 -18.50
N VAL A 35 -9.17 4.09 -19.68
CA VAL A 35 -10.57 3.76 -20.01
C VAL A 35 -11.03 2.53 -19.23
N ALA A 36 -10.24 1.45 -19.21
CA ALA A 36 -10.62 0.24 -18.50
C ALA A 36 -10.77 0.47 -16.98
N ASN A 37 -9.95 1.38 -16.41
CA ASN A 37 -10.04 1.72 -14.99
C ASN A 37 -10.94 2.93 -14.70
N GLY A 38 -11.64 3.50 -15.68
CA GLY A 38 -12.54 4.65 -15.47
C GLY A 38 -11.82 5.92 -14.98
N GLY A 39 -10.56 6.12 -15.36
CA GLY A 39 -9.74 7.20 -14.84
C GLY A 39 -8.24 6.97 -14.94
N THR A 40 -7.58 6.88 -13.80
CA THR A 40 -6.12 6.73 -13.71
C THR A 40 -5.72 5.29 -14.03
N ALA A 41 -4.77 5.10 -14.94
CA ALA A 41 -4.31 3.76 -15.31
C ALA A 41 -3.52 3.08 -14.16
N LEU A 42 -3.60 1.76 -14.11
CA LEU A 42 -2.74 0.90 -13.27
C LEU A 42 -1.44 0.56 -14.02
N PRO A 43 -0.32 0.21 -13.35
CA PRO A 43 -0.10 0.37 -11.91
C PRO A 43 -0.13 1.85 -11.53
N MET A 44 -0.67 2.16 -10.36
CA MET A 44 -0.65 3.51 -9.83
C MET A 44 0.68 3.78 -9.14
N ASP A 45 1.65 4.29 -9.92
CA ASP A 45 2.98 4.68 -9.46
C ASP A 45 3.13 6.21 -9.44
N GLY A 46 3.86 6.77 -8.46
CA GLY A 46 4.12 8.21 -8.36
C GLY A 46 2.89 9.04 -7.97
N GLY A 47 3.07 9.93 -6.98
CA GLY A 47 1.98 10.70 -6.35
C GLY A 47 1.36 10.04 -5.10
N HIS A 48 1.95 8.94 -4.62
CA HIS A 48 1.59 8.24 -3.38
C HIS A 48 2.84 8.04 -2.51
N ASP A 49 3.55 9.13 -2.25
CA ASP A 49 4.77 9.05 -1.46
C ASP A 49 4.43 9.27 0.02
N THR A 50 4.60 8.24 0.84
CA THR A 50 4.65 8.42 2.30
C THR A 50 6.04 8.94 2.64
N LYS A 51 6.15 10.08 3.30
CA LYS A 51 7.47 10.51 3.80
C LYS A 51 7.75 9.83 5.14
N VAL A 52 8.85 9.08 5.19
CA VAL A 52 9.38 8.46 6.42
C VAL A 52 10.47 9.37 6.97
N GLY A 53 10.06 10.25 7.87
CA GLY A 53 10.85 11.36 8.40
C GLY A 53 10.42 12.72 7.83
N ILE A 54 10.12 13.64 8.73
CA ILE A 54 10.19 15.11 8.64
C ILE A 54 9.71 15.85 7.36
N SER A 55 8.37 16.01 7.24
CA SER A 55 7.58 17.18 6.73
C SER A 55 6.94 17.21 5.31
N PHE A 56 5.72 17.79 5.26
CA PHE A 56 4.67 18.25 4.28
C PHE A 56 4.86 18.15 2.73
N GLY A 57 3.86 17.86 1.87
CA GLY A 57 2.40 17.57 1.96
C GLY A 57 1.96 16.51 0.89
N GLU A 58 0.70 16.15 0.64
CA GLU A 58 -0.63 16.79 0.80
C GLU A 58 -1.65 15.86 1.52
N ASN A 59 -2.62 16.45 2.23
CA ASN A 59 -3.84 15.78 2.74
C ASN A 59 -5.02 15.86 1.77
N ASN A 60 -4.77 16.16 0.49
CA ASN A 60 -5.84 16.24 -0.49
C ASN A 60 -6.12 14.85 -1.06
N PRO A 61 -7.38 14.52 -1.41
CA PRO A 61 -7.66 13.37 -2.27
C PRO A 61 -6.69 13.43 -3.44
N ASN A 62 -5.99 12.33 -3.71
CA ASN A 62 -4.79 12.29 -4.55
C ASN A 62 -5.06 12.59 -6.06
N GLY A 63 -6.27 13.06 -6.38
CA GLY A 63 -6.76 13.38 -7.71
C GLY A 63 -7.00 12.16 -8.60
N LYS A 64 -6.64 10.95 -8.13
CA LYS A 64 -6.79 9.73 -8.92
C LYS A 64 -8.24 9.28 -8.89
N THR A 65 -8.76 9.08 -10.09
CA THR A 65 -10.06 8.50 -10.31
C THR A 65 -9.92 7.05 -10.76
N GLY A 66 -10.96 6.26 -10.54
CA GLY A 66 -11.06 4.93 -11.12
C GLY A 66 -11.77 3.91 -10.26
N TYR A 67 -12.04 2.76 -10.87
CA TYR A 67 -12.76 1.66 -10.25
C TYR A 67 -11.89 0.91 -9.23
N LEU A 68 -10.65 0.59 -9.58
CA LEU A 68 -9.64 0.13 -8.63
C LEU A 68 -8.60 1.22 -8.41
N ARG A 69 -8.46 1.70 -7.18
CA ARG A 69 -7.48 2.77 -6.88
C ARG A 69 -6.92 2.72 -5.47
N LEU A 70 -5.66 3.10 -5.36
CA LEU A 70 -5.05 3.43 -4.09
C LEU A 70 -5.56 4.80 -3.67
N GLN A 71 -6.45 4.84 -2.69
CA GLN A 71 -7.06 6.10 -2.27
C GLN A 71 -6.17 6.85 -1.28
N TYR A 72 -5.70 6.16 -0.26
CA TYR A 72 -4.95 6.81 0.80
C TYR A 72 -3.77 5.95 1.25
N VAL A 73 -2.69 6.60 1.62
CA VAL A 73 -1.55 6.03 2.34
C VAL A 73 -1.13 7.06 3.39
N PRO A 74 -0.49 6.65 4.50
CA PRO A 74 -0.10 7.60 5.53
C PRO A 74 0.83 8.65 4.92
N TYR A 75 0.60 9.92 5.20
CA TYR A 75 1.44 11.00 4.71
C TYR A 75 2.77 11.05 5.48
N THR A 76 2.69 10.96 6.80
CA THR A 76 3.85 11.01 7.70
C THR A 76 3.84 9.82 8.66
N LEU A 77 5.02 9.22 8.85
CA LEU A 77 5.36 8.41 10.01
C LEU A 77 6.40 9.19 10.83
N ASP A 78 6.01 9.63 12.03
CA ASP A 78 6.82 10.45 12.94
C ASP A 78 7.35 9.60 14.09
N PHE A 79 8.67 9.39 14.07
CA PHE A 79 9.37 8.61 15.07
C PHE A 79 9.97 9.47 16.18
N GLY A 80 9.60 10.76 16.31
CA GLY A 80 10.01 11.60 17.43
C GLY A 80 11.41 12.20 17.31
N ASN A 81 11.85 12.82 18.41
CA ASN A 81 13.16 13.44 18.56
C ASN A 81 13.89 12.82 19.74
N HIS A 82 15.14 12.40 19.52
CA HIS A 82 15.93 11.61 20.45
C HIS A 82 17.37 12.14 20.61
N LYS A 83 18.00 11.83 21.74
CA LYS A 83 19.37 12.30 22.07
C LYS A 83 20.46 11.51 21.32
N LEU A 84 20.24 10.22 21.11
CA LEU A 84 21.22 9.26 20.59
C LEU A 84 20.57 8.33 19.57
N ALA A 85 21.38 7.78 18.67
CA ALA A 85 21.00 6.63 17.85
C ALA A 85 21.05 5.33 18.65
N GLY A 86 20.36 4.31 18.15
CA GLY A 86 20.79 2.93 18.37
C GLY A 86 19.79 1.99 19.04
N THR A 87 18.51 2.13 18.76
CA THR A 87 17.44 1.29 19.31
C THR A 87 16.22 1.33 18.38
N ASN A 88 15.12 0.70 18.80
CA ASN A 88 13.85 0.70 18.11
C ASN A 88 13.02 1.93 18.50
N PHE A 89 12.44 2.59 17.49
CA PHE A 89 11.51 3.70 17.66
C PHE A 89 10.14 3.30 17.15
N ASP A 90 9.08 3.66 17.83
CA ASP A 90 7.72 3.49 17.34
C ASP A 90 7.15 4.78 16.72
N ALA A 91 6.03 4.67 16.00
CA ALA A 91 5.39 5.84 15.40
C ALA A 91 4.62 6.72 16.42
N ASN A 92 4.67 6.39 17.72
CA ASN A 92 4.27 7.29 18.80
C ASN A 92 5.36 8.33 19.11
N GLY A 93 6.54 8.19 18.50
CA GLY A 93 7.70 9.03 18.73
C GLY A 93 8.50 8.64 19.97
N LEU A 94 8.47 7.35 20.32
CA LEU A 94 9.15 6.81 21.50
C LEU A 94 10.26 5.85 21.08
N ASP A 95 11.42 6.00 21.71
CA ASP A 95 12.42 4.95 21.84
C ASP A 95 11.87 3.87 22.78
N THR A 96 11.59 2.69 22.24
CA THR A 96 10.96 1.58 22.97
C THR A 96 11.97 0.82 23.84
N ASP A 97 13.26 1.02 23.61
CA ASP A 97 14.32 0.33 24.34
C ASP A 97 14.93 1.23 25.44
N ASN A 98 14.86 2.56 25.28
CA ASN A 98 15.40 3.52 26.27
C ASN A 98 14.58 4.83 26.35
N ALA A 99 13.69 4.91 27.34
CA ALA A 99 12.87 6.09 27.57
C ALA A 99 13.68 7.38 27.89
N GLU A 100 14.90 7.28 28.42
CA GLU A 100 15.74 8.47 28.70
C GLU A 100 16.27 9.13 27.41
N ASN A 101 16.21 8.40 26.30
CA ASN A 101 16.58 8.90 24.98
C ASN A 101 15.51 9.81 24.37
N ASN A 102 14.27 9.77 24.86
CA ASN A 102 13.15 10.55 24.33
C ASN A 102 13.27 12.04 24.72
N VAL A 103 13.24 12.91 23.71
CA VAL A 103 13.23 14.38 23.90
C VAL A 103 11.84 14.95 23.62
N SER A 104 11.22 14.52 22.53
CA SER A 104 9.90 14.98 22.10
C SER A 104 9.23 13.92 21.22
N VAL A 105 7.90 13.78 21.35
CA VAL A 105 7.09 12.83 20.55
C VAL A 105 7.01 13.20 19.07
N GLY A 106 7.30 14.46 18.72
CA GLY A 106 7.40 14.92 17.34
C GLY A 106 8.84 15.26 16.97
N TYR A 107 9.23 14.93 15.74
CA TYR A 107 10.59 15.09 15.24
C TYR A 107 11.04 16.56 15.04
N THR A 108 10.10 17.51 14.89
CA THR A 108 10.41 18.94 14.69
C THR A 108 10.48 19.62 16.04
N GLY A 109 11.65 20.16 16.41
CA GLY A 109 11.87 20.76 17.73
C GLY A 109 12.11 22.28 17.73
N SER A 110 11.33 22.95 18.59
CA SER A 110 11.66 24.17 19.35
C SER A 110 11.64 25.55 18.67
N GLU A 111 10.54 25.94 18.00
CA GLU A 111 10.07 27.34 18.02
C GLU A 111 8.53 27.39 18.03
N ASN A 112 7.95 27.59 19.21
CA ASN A 112 6.61 28.15 19.42
C ASN A 112 5.32 27.40 18.97
N THR A 113 5.34 26.08 18.77
CA THR A 113 4.12 25.25 18.82
C THR A 113 4.41 23.91 19.49
N LYS A 114 3.45 23.41 20.28
CA LYS A 114 3.52 22.14 21.01
C LYS A 114 4.07 21.06 20.08
N ALA A 115 5.13 20.35 20.51
CA ALA A 115 5.75 19.30 19.72
C ALA A 115 4.81 18.08 19.65
N THR A 116 3.86 18.13 18.70
CA THR A 116 2.88 17.08 18.45
C THR A 116 3.49 16.06 17.50
N ASN A 117 3.29 14.78 17.82
CA ASN A 117 3.55 13.70 16.88
C ASN A 117 2.68 13.91 15.63
N LYS A 118 3.29 13.78 14.45
CA LYS A 118 2.65 14.00 13.15
C LYS A 118 2.33 12.72 12.40
N THR A 119 2.46 11.55 13.02
CA THR A 119 2.00 10.30 12.41
C THR A 119 0.51 10.41 12.14
N ASP A 120 0.14 10.13 10.89
CA ASP A 120 -1.26 10.21 10.48
C ASP A 120 -2.13 9.27 11.31
N THR A 121 -3.34 9.74 11.63
CA THR A 121 -4.28 9.07 12.51
C THR A 121 -5.59 8.85 11.78
N PHE A 122 -6.04 7.59 11.73
CA PHE A 122 -7.31 7.22 11.16
C PHE A 122 -8.43 7.94 11.90
N ASN A 123 -9.27 8.66 11.16
CA ASN A 123 -10.34 9.46 11.72
C ASN A 123 -11.53 9.44 10.78
N SER A 124 -12.25 8.32 10.78
CA SER A 124 -13.52 8.16 10.08
C SER A 124 -14.61 7.82 11.09
N ASP A 125 -15.82 8.29 10.80
CA ASP A 125 -17.04 7.99 11.55
C ASP A 125 -17.82 6.81 10.94
N VAL A 126 -17.29 6.16 9.91
CA VAL A 126 -17.93 4.99 9.28
C VAL A 126 -17.97 3.83 10.30
N SER A 127 -19.18 3.34 10.59
CA SER A 127 -19.42 2.39 11.68
C SER A 127 -18.63 1.09 11.56
N ASP A 128 -18.45 0.57 10.34
CA ASP A 128 -17.73 -0.67 10.10
C ASP A 128 -16.23 -0.55 10.41
N LEU A 129 -15.73 0.68 10.60
CA LEU A 129 -14.33 1.02 10.83
C LEU A 129 -14.08 1.55 12.24
N SER A 130 -15.08 1.49 13.14
CA SER A 130 -14.96 2.04 14.49
C SER A 130 -13.86 1.40 15.33
N ALA A 131 -13.45 0.17 14.99
CA ALA A 131 -12.33 -0.51 15.65
C ALA A 131 -10.99 0.24 15.47
N PHE A 132 -10.84 1.01 14.38
CA PHE A 132 -9.65 1.82 14.10
C PHE A 132 -9.75 3.25 14.65
N ASN A 133 -10.89 3.62 15.25
CA ASN A 133 -11.12 4.93 15.86
C ASN A 133 -11.82 4.78 17.23
N PRO A 134 -11.18 4.14 18.23
CA PRO A 134 -11.81 3.90 19.52
C PRO A 134 -12.06 5.22 20.28
N SER A 135 -13.34 5.50 20.58
CA SER A 135 -13.80 6.75 21.22
C SER A 135 -13.25 7.01 22.63
N ASP A 136 -12.79 5.96 23.32
CA ASP A 136 -12.24 6.02 24.69
C ASP A 136 -10.71 5.99 24.73
N ALA A 137 -10.03 5.99 23.57
CA ALA A 137 -8.60 6.25 23.56
C ALA A 137 -8.38 7.71 23.98
N SER A 138 -7.92 7.90 25.21
CA SER A 138 -7.27 9.14 25.62
C SER A 138 -6.38 9.62 24.47
N GLU A 139 -6.34 10.93 24.18
CA GLU A 139 -5.59 11.53 23.06
C GLU A 139 -4.08 11.14 23.00
N THR A 140 -3.59 10.36 23.96
CA THR A 140 -2.34 9.60 23.92
C THR A 140 -2.20 8.78 22.63
N ALA A 141 -1.06 8.92 21.97
CA ALA A 141 -0.77 8.37 20.65
C ALA A 141 -0.93 6.83 20.52
N THR A 142 -0.88 6.09 21.63
CA THR A 142 -0.69 4.63 21.66
C THR A 142 -1.82 3.78 21.06
N ASN A 143 -3.00 4.35 20.84
CA ASN A 143 -4.17 3.62 20.30
C ASN A 143 -4.66 4.20 18.95
N LYS A 144 -3.79 4.91 18.25
CA LYS A 144 -4.09 5.51 16.95
C LYS A 144 -3.56 4.63 15.83
N HIS A 145 -4.33 4.50 14.76
CA HIS A 145 -3.91 3.77 13.57
C HIS A 145 -3.38 4.72 12.50
N ALA A 146 -2.21 4.43 11.93
CA ALA A 146 -1.91 4.86 10.57
C ALA A 146 -2.55 3.85 9.60
N TRP A 147 -2.93 4.27 8.39
CA TRP A 147 -3.67 3.40 7.49
C TRP A 147 -3.39 3.65 6.01
N ALA A 148 -3.64 2.63 5.20
CA ALA A 148 -3.79 2.73 3.76
C ALA A 148 -5.20 2.30 3.35
N THR A 149 -5.73 2.90 2.29
CA THR A 149 -7.07 2.59 1.75
C THR A 149 -6.97 2.25 0.26
N VAL A 150 -7.50 1.09 -0.12
CA VAL A 150 -7.72 0.71 -1.52
C VAL A 150 -9.22 0.65 -1.77
N VAL A 151 -9.69 1.41 -2.75
CA VAL A 151 -11.08 1.37 -3.21
C VAL A 151 -11.16 0.43 -4.41
N ASP A 152 -12.04 -0.56 -4.31
CA ASP A 152 -12.31 -1.56 -5.34
C ASP A 152 -13.80 -1.57 -5.70
N LYS A 153 -14.09 -1.03 -6.88
CA LYS A 153 -15.40 -0.93 -7.50
C LYS A 153 -15.36 -1.46 -8.92
N GLN A 154 -14.46 -2.40 -9.24
CA GLN A 154 -14.25 -2.90 -10.61
C GLN A 154 -15.53 -3.48 -11.22
N GLN A 155 -16.44 -3.97 -10.38
CA GLN A 155 -17.79 -4.38 -10.79
C GLN A 155 -18.63 -3.29 -11.49
N ASP A 156 -18.31 -2.01 -11.30
CA ASP A 156 -19.02 -0.89 -11.92
C ASP A 156 -18.53 -0.62 -13.36
N ALA A 157 -17.41 -1.22 -13.77
CA ALA A 157 -16.79 -1.08 -15.10
C ALA A 157 -17.52 -1.93 -16.16
N THR A 158 -18.73 -1.51 -16.53
CA THR A 158 -19.69 -2.29 -17.33
C THR A 158 -20.04 -1.66 -18.69
N SER A 159 -19.52 -0.48 -19.01
CA SER A 159 -19.82 0.19 -20.27
C SER A 159 -19.19 -0.56 -21.46
N ALA A 160 -19.80 -0.44 -22.64
CA ALA A 160 -19.27 -1.10 -23.84
C ALA A 160 -17.85 -0.64 -24.18
N GLU A 161 -17.50 0.61 -23.85
CA GLU A 161 -16.17 1.18 -24.05
C GLU A 161 -15.15 0.60 -23.06
N GLU A 162 -15.52 0.50 -21.77
CA GLU A 162 -14.71 -0.15 -20.74
C GLU A 162 -14.47 -1.63 -21.08
N THR A 163 -15.50 -2.35 -21.51
CA THR A 163 -15.37 -3.75 -21.91
C THR A 163 -14.45 -3.92 -23.11
N ALA A 164 -14.57 -3.05 -24.12
CA ALA A 164 -13.66 -3.05 -25.27
C ALA A 164 -12.21 -2.73 -24.87
N ALA A 165 -12.02 -1.92 -23.82
CA ALA A 165 -10.72 -1.58 -23.25
C ALA A 165 -10.15 -2.66 -22.31
N GLY A 166 -10.88 -3.75 -22.06
CA GLY A 166 -10.44 -4.90 -21.28
C GLY A 166 -11.05 -5.02 -19.88
N ALA A 167 -12.09 -4.25 -19.56
CA ALA A 167 -12.85 -4.45 -18.32
C ALA A 167 -13.87 -5.59 -18.44
N ASP A 168 -14.14 -6.33 -17.36
CA ASP A 168 -15.14 -7.42 -17.37
C ASP A 168 -16.31 -7.23 -16.39
N GLY A 169 -16.34 -6.10 -15.67
CA GLY A 169 -17.39 -5.76 -14.71
C GLY A 169 -17.42 -6.68 -13.49
N LYS A 170 -16.27 -7.23 -13.07
CA LYS A 170 -16.13 -8.03 -11.84
C LYS A 170 -15.01 -7.47 -10.96
N ASN A 171 -14.89 -7.95 -9.72
CA ASN A 171 -13.75 -7.58 -8.87
C ASN A 171 -12.59 -8.55 -9.14
N GLY A 172 -11.43 -8.01 -9.50
CA GLY A 172 -10.28 -8.78 -9.97
C GLY A 172 -9.25 -9.04 -8.88
N THR A 173 -8.19 -9.73 -9.24
CA THR A 173 -7.01 -9.85 -8.37
C THR A 173 -6.22 -8.55 -8.35
N TRP A 174 -5.72 -8.16 -7.19
CA TRP A 174 -4.80 -7.02 -7.05
C TRP A 174 -3.83 -7.20 -5.90
N GLU A 175 -2.73 -6.45 -5.95
CA GLU A 175 -1.69 -6.43 -4.93
C GLU A 175 -1.40 -5.00 -4.49
N LEU A 176 -1.37 -4.79 -3.17
CA LEU A 176 -0.86 -3.57 -2.54
C LEU A 176 0.57 -3.82 -2.09
N LYS A 177 1.49 -2.95 -2.52
CA LYS A 177 2.91 -3.06 -2.24
C LYS A 177 3.48 -1.72 -1.77
N VAL A 178 4.58 -1.78 -1.03
CA VAL A 178 5.34 -0.61 -0.57
C VAL A 178 6.83 -0.85 -0.68
N LYS A 179 7.61 0.19 -0.99
CA LYS A 179 9.07 0.16 -0.97
C LYS A 179 9.64 1.42 -0.35
N SER A 180 10.87 1.35 0.14
CA SER A 180 11.68 2.55 0.40
C SER A 180 12.22 3.12 -0.91
N ASN A 181 12.43 4.43 -0.94
CA ASN A 181 13.06 5.12 -2.07
C ASN A 181 14.54 5.42 -1.83
N ALA A 182 14.96 5.50 -0.58
CA ALA A 182 16.34 5.80 -0.19
C ALA A 182 16.63 5.41 1.27
N SER A 183 17.91 5.51 1.63
CA SER A 183 18.33 5.55 3.04
C SER A 183 17.85 6.83 3.74
N LEU A 184 17.76 6.78 5.07
CA LEU A 184 17.51 7.97 5.89
C LEU A 184 18.60 9.01 5.67
N THR A 185 18.21 10.18 5.19
CA THR A 185 19.09 11.29 4.85
C THR A 185 18.78 12.48 5.76
N GLY A 186 19.79 12.95 6.47
CA GLY A 186 19.73 14.11 7.35
C GLY A 186 19.68 15.40 6.54
N THR A 187 18.75 16.31 6.81
CA THR A 187 18.81 17.68 6.31
C THR A 187 19.49 18.55 7.34
N LYS A 188 20.68 19.05 6.97
CA LYS A 188 21.45 19.95 7.82
C LYS A 188 20.86 21.35 7.84
N THR A 189 20.92 21.99 9.00
CA THR A 189 20.56 23.41 9.15
C THR A 189 21.61 24.35 8.53
N THR A 190 22.87 23.94 8.32
CA THR A 190 23.92 24.78 7.69
C THR A 190 25.04 23.99 6.98
N GLY A 191 25.25 24.26 5.68
CA GLY A 191 26.55 24.28 4.98
C GLY A 191 27.42 23.03 4.83
N ALA A 192 27.09 21.89 5.44
CA ALA A 192 27.85 20.64 5.31
C ALA A 192 27.04 19.55 4.58
N SER A 193 27.71 18.47 4.14
CA SER A 193 27.07 17.31 3.52
C SER A 193 26.05 16.67 4.47
N ASN A 194 24.86 16.36 3.96
CA ASN A 194 23.81 15.63 4.65
C ASN A 194 24.33 14.31 5.24
N GLY A 195 24.05 14.06 6.52
CA GLY A 195 24.34 12.75 7.13
C GLY A 195 23.46 11.67 6.51
N VAL A 196 23.96 10.44 6.37
CA VAL A 196 23.15 9.31 5.89
C VAL A 196 23.21 8.20 6.93
N ILE A 197 22.04 7.65 7.29
CA ILE A 197 21.93 6.44 8.11
C ILE A 197 21.54 5.29 7.17
N ALA A 198 22.53 4.51 6.78
CA ALA A 198 22.31 3.31 5.97
C ALA A 198 21.87 2.13 6.85
N GLY A 199 21.10 1.19 6.29
CA GLY A 199 20.73 -0.06 6.97
C GLY A 199 19.67 0.10 8.06
N ALA A 200 18.97 1.24 8.11
CA ALA A 200 17.77 1.37 8.93
C ALA A 200 16.67 0.46 8.37
N VAL A 201 15.82 -0.06 9.26
CA VAL A 201 14.72 -0.97 8.90
C VAL A 201 13.41 -0.39 9.42
N LEU A 202 12.42 -0.29 8.54
CA LEU A 202 11.04 0.04 8.90
C LEU A 202 10.21 -1.25 8.89
N LYS A 203 9.46 -1.49 9.97
CA LYS A 203 8.55 -2.62 10.09
C LYS A 203 7.12 -2.12 10.29
N LEU A 204 6.19 -2.67 9.54
CA LEU A 204 4.75 -2.56 9.76
C LEU A 204 4.27 -3.93 10.24
N ASP A 205 3.99 -4.07 11.53
CA ASP A 205 3.62 -5.35 12.15
C ASP A 205 2.12 -5.39 12.48
N LYS A 206 1.57 -6.60 12.61
CA LYS A 206 0.16 -6.85 12.94
C LYS A 206 -0.82 -6.04 12.09
N THR A 207 -0.65 -6.07 10.76
CA THR A 207 -1.57 -5.38 9.84
C THR A 207 -3.02 -5.78 10.12
N GLU A 208 -3.82 -4.82 10.55
CA GLU A 208 -5.26 -4.98 10.74
C GLU A 208 -5.98 -4.69 9.43
N TYR A 209 -7.14 -5.32 9.23
CA TYR A 209 -7.95 -5.17 8.04
C TYR A 209 -9.41 -4.97 8.39
N ALA A 210 -10.03 -3.99 7.74
CA ALA A 210 -11.47 -3.86 7.69
C ALA A 210 -11.91 -3.45 6.28
N ASN A 211 -13.17 -3.71 5.97
CA ASN A 211 -13.78 -3.33 4.71
C ASN A 211 -15.12 -2.64 5.01
N THR A 212 -15.42 -1.60 4.25
CA THR A 212 -16.72 -0.95 4.30
C THR A 212 -17.32 -0.79 2.91
N GLN A 213 -18.65 -0.93 2.86
CA GLN A 213 -19.43 -0.64 1.66
C GLN A 213 -19.89 0.82 1.62
N ASP A 214 -19.76 1.56 2.72
CA ASP A 214 -19.95 3.02 2.75
C ASP A 214 -18.69 3.72 2.20
N VAL A 215 -18.41 3.48 0.92
CA VAL A 215 -17.22 4.01 0.24
C VAL A 215 -17.25 5.53 0.27
N PHE A 216 -18.40 6.15 -0.02
CA PHE A 216 -18.53 7.61 0.02
C PHE A 216 -18.39 8.19 1.43
N GLY A 217 -18.94 7.54 2.45
CA GLY A 217 -18.75 7.95 3.85
C GLY A 217 -17.29 7.94 4.27
N LEU A 218 -16.50 6.97 3.78
CA LEU A 218 -15.06 6.92 4.04
C LEU A 218 -14.26 7.94 3.23
N THR A 219 -14.51 8.03 1.92
CA THR A 219 -13.65 8.81 1.01
C THR A 219 -14.05 10.27 0.90
N GLY A 220 -15.34 10.58 1.05
CA GLY A 220 -15.92 11.89 0.73
C GLY A 220 -15.84 12.27 -0.76
N GLU A 221 -15.46 11.35 -1.65
CA GLU A 221 -15.20 11.66 -3.04
C GLU A 221 -16.44 11.48 -3.91
N LYS A 222 -16.80 12.50 -4.70
CA LYS A 222 -18.02 12.49 -5.53
C LYS A 222 -18.15 11.26 -6.45
N GLN A 223 -17.02 10.71 -6.91
CA GLN A 223 -16.98 9.52 -7.76
C GLN A 223 -17.44 8.23 -7.05
N ASP A 224 -17.52 8.22 -5.73
CA ASP A 224 -17.99 7.09 -4.93
C ASP A 224 -19.45 7.25 -4.48
N ASN A 225 -20.04 8.42 -4.72
CA ASN A 225 -21.41 8.68 -4.33
C ASN A 225 -22.37 7.75 -5.09
N GLY A 226 -23.23 7.07 -4.34
CA GLY A 226 -24.19 6.11 -4.89
C GLY A 226 -23.59 4.75 -5.23
N TYR A 227 -22.34 4.45 -4.81
CA TYR A 227 -21.81 3.10 -4.88
C TYR A 227 -22.72 2.11 -4.16
N THR A 228 -22.97 0.98 -4.80
CA THR A 228 -23.69 -0.14 -4.22
C THR A 228 -22.97 -1.43 -4.57
N LEU A 229 -22.81 -2.31 -3.59
CA LEU A 229 -22.32 -3.66 -3.85
C LEU A 229 -23.27 -4.37 -4.82
N GLY A 230 -22.72 -4.94 -5.89
CA GLY A 230 -23.46 -5.80 -6.81
C GLY A 230 -23.93 -7.11 -6.15
N THR A 231 -24.43 -8.04 -6.95
CA THR A 231 -24.80 -9.37 -6.44
C THR A 231 -23.54 -10.17 -6.08
N GLY A 232 -23.25 -10.34 -4.79
CA GLY A 232 -22.09 -11.11 -4.31
C GLY A 232 -21.84 -10.94 -2.81
N THR A 233 -20.78 -11.58 -2.31
CA THR A 233 -20.23 -11.36 -0.97
C THR A 233 -18.89 -10.68 -1.08
N THR A 234 -18.58 -9.75 -0.18
CA THR A 234 -17.22 -9.27 0.02
C THR A 234 -16.39 -10.39 0.65
N GLY A 235 -15.65 -11.13 -0.18
CA GLY A 235 -14.65 -12.07 0.35
C GLY A 235 -13.67 -11.32 1.26
N SER A 236 -13.37 -11.88 2.43
CA SER A 236 -12.47 -11.26 3.41
C SER A 236 -11.02 -11.35 2.95
N ILE A 237 -10.33 -10.23 2.87
CA ILE A 237 -8.89 -10.20 2.59
C ILE A 237 -8.11 -10.62 3.85
N THR A 238 -7.02 -11.35 3.66
CA THR A 238 -6.01 -11.60 4.72
C THR A 238 -4.74 -10.84 4.33
N PRO A 239 -4.40 -9.73 5.01
CA PRO A 239 -3.17 -8.99 4.73
C PRO A 239 -1.93 -9.75 5.22
N GLU A 240 -0.77 -9.32 4.77
CA GLU A 240 0.50 -9.75 5.36
C GLU A 240 0.57 -9.31 6.82
N SER A 241 0.82 -10.28 7.70
CA SER A 241 0.90 -10.01 9.14
C SER A 241 2.05 -9.08 9.52
N SER A 242 3.13 -9.05 8.73
CA SER A 242 4.31 -8.22 8.96
C SER A 242 4.96 -7.86 7.63
N VAL A 243 5.25 -6.57 7.44
CA VAL A 243 5.95 -6.03 6.27
C VAL A 243 7.25 -5.38 6.74
N THR A 244 8.39 -5.83 6.21
CA THR A 244 9.71 -5.33 6.61
C THR A 244 10.40 -4.66 5.42
N LEU A 245 10.75 -3.39 5.58
CA LEU A 245 11.39 -2.55 4.58
C LEU A 245 12.81 -2.20 5.04
N ASN A 246 13.80 -2.60 4.26
CA ASN A 246 15.13 -1.99 4.39
C ASN A 246 15.05 -0.57 3.81
N LEU A 247 15.44 0.42 4.60
CA LEU A 247 15.50 1.81 4.17
C LEU A 247 16.80 2.02 3.41
N ASP A 248 16.76 1.69 2.13
CA ASP A 248 17.84 1.83 1.17
C ASP A 248 17.28 2.27 -0.19
N ASP A 249 18.14 2.38 -1.21
CA ASP A 249 17.76 2.73 -2.58
C ASP A 249 17.36 1.50 -3.41
N THR A 250 17.11 0.35 -2.76
CA THR A 250 16.71 -0.85 -3.49
C THR A 250 15.32 -0.65 -4.11
N LYS A 251 15.14 -1.20 -5.31
CA LYS A 251 13.87 -1.09 -6.04
C LYS A 251 12.85 -2.16 -5.65
N ALA A 252 13.09 -2.89 -4.57
CA ALA A 252 12.29 -4.06 -4.20
C ALA A 252 11.05 -3.65 -3.42
N TYR A 253 9.89 -3.89 -4.01
CA TYR A 253 8.60 -3.78 -3.35
C TYR A 253 8.38 -4.95 -2.38
N GLN A 254 7.81 -4.64 -1.23
CA GLN A 254 7.29 -5.60 -0.26
C GLN A 254 5.77 -5.64 -0.35
N THR A 255 5.20 -6.84 -0.29
CA THR A 255 3.75 -7.03 -0.34
C THR A 255 3.13 -6.68 1.01
N VAL A 256 2.03 -5.94 0.95
CA VAL A 256 1.16 -5.60 2.11
C VAL A 256 -0.09 -6.47 2.09
N ALA A 257 -0.67 -6.65 0.90
CA ALA A 257 -1.81 -7.53 0.71
C ALA A 257 -1.87 -8.02 -0.74
N THR A 258 -2.31 -9.27 -0.89
CA THR A 258 -2.69 -9.87 -2.18
C THR A 258 -4.16 -10.27 -2.09
N VAL A 259 -4.93 -9.89 -3.10
CA VAL A 259 -6.38 -10.09 -3.13
C VAL A 259 -6.76 -10.99 -4.29
N GLY A 260 -7.58 -11.98 -3.97
CA GLY A 260 -8.13 -12.92 -4.94
C GLY A 260 -9.27 -12.30 -5.74
N ALA A 261 -9.62 -12.94 -6.86
CA ALA A 261 -10.80 -12.57 -7.62
C ALA A 261 -12.07 -12.65 -6.75
N ASP A 262 -13.03 -11.77 -7.03
CA ASP A 262 -14.32 -11.66 -6.34
C ASP A 262 -14.21 -11.36 -4.83
N MET A 263 -13.07 -10.83 -4.38
CA MET A 263 -12.83 -10.42 -2.98
C MET A 263 -12.66 -8.90 -2.89
N GLY A 264 -12.79 -8.34 -1.68
CA GLY A 264 -12.37 -6.95 -1.44
C GLY A 264 -13.24 -5.86 -2.06
N ALA A 265 -14.44 -6.14 -2.57
CA ALA A 265 -15.33 -5.10 -3.09
C ALA A 265 -15.58 -4.00 -2.03
N GLY A 266 -15.65 -2.73 -2.44
CA GLY A 266 -15.84 -1.57 -1.56
C GLY A 266 -14.50 -0.92 -1.17
N ALA A 267 -14.43 -0.35 0.03
CA ALA A 267 -13.22 0.29 0.53
C ALA A 267 -12.51 -0.60 1.54
N ASN A 268 -11.26 -0.96 1.21
CA ASN A 268 -10.40 -1.83 1.99
C ASN A 268 -9.40 -1.00 2.77
N VAL A 269 -9.45 -1.09 4.10
CA VAL A 269 -8.60 -0.33 5.02
C VAL A 269 -7.61 -1.29 5.66
N PHE A 270 -6.32 -1.02 5.43
CA PHE A 270 -5.20 -1.68 6.09
C PHE A 270 -4.65 -0.73 7.14
N ALA A 271 -4.66 -1.15 8.39
CA ALA A 271 -4.38 -0.26 9.52
C ALA A 271 -3.30 -0.84 10.43
N TRP A 272 -2.50 0.03 11.03
CA TRP A 272 -1.46 -0.32 11.99
C TRP A 272 -1.53 0.62 13.18
N ASN A 273 -1.71 0.08 14.39
CA ASN A 273 -1.48 0.87 15.59
C ASN A 273 -0.05 1.45 15.53
N HIS A 274 0.11 2.68 16.01
CA HIS A 274 1.41 3.37 15.98
C HIS A 274 2.53 2.61 16.71
N ASP A 275 2.19 1.78 17.71
CA ASP A 275 3.13 0.92 18.43
C ASP A 275 3.64 -0.30 17.61
N ASN A 276 2.93 -0.67 16.54
CA ASN A 276 3.32 -1.75 15.62
C ASN A 276 4.04 -1.22 14.36
N ILE A 277 4.31 0.08 14.30
CA ILE A 277 5.11 0.72 13.26
C ILE A 277 6.47 1.03 13.88
N THR A 278 7.50 0.26 13.53
CA THR A 278 8.82 0.36 14.18
C THR A 278 9.91 0.76 13.20
N LEU A 279 10.70 1.76 13.55
CA LEU A 279 11.95 2.12 12.89
C LEU A 279 13.14 1.65 13.74
N THR A 280 13.96 0.76 13.20
CA THR A 280 15.18 0.28 13.85
C THR A 280 16.39 0.94 13.20
N LEU A 281 17.22 1.60 14.00
CA LEU A 281 18.51 2.13 13.54
C LEU A 281 19.66 1.16 13.89
N PRO A 282 20.68 1.01 13.02
CA PRO A 282 21.86 0.22 13.36
C PRO A 282 22.59 0.76 14.59
N ALA A 283 23.08 -0.13 15.46
CA ALA A 283 23.71 0.20 16.75
C ALA A 283 24.93 1.14 16.66
N ASN A 284 25.61 1.20 15.50
CA ASN A 284 26.80 2.03 15.29
C ASN A 284 26.56 3.22 14.35
N SER A 285 25.30 3.58 14.10
CA SER A 285 24.97 4.71 13.23
C SER A 285 25.43 6.02 13.84
N ALA A 286 26.32 6.72 13.13
CA ALA A 286 26.73 8.07 13.51
C ALA A 286 25.61 9.07 13.20
N VAL A 287 24.82 9.43 14.21
CA VAL A 287 23.82 10.50 14.11
C VAL A 287 24.41 11.84 14.47
N GLN A 288 24.03 12.85 13.70
CA GLN A 288 24.29 14.26 13.97
C GLN A 288 23.00 14.90 14.48
N ASN A 289 23.08 16.13 15.00
CA ASN A 289 21.90 16.91 15.35
C ASN A 289 21.18 17.40 14.08
N ASP A 290 20.52 16.47 13.40
CA ASP A 290 19.89 16.65 12.09
C ASP A 290 18.51 15.99 12.06
N VAL A 291 17.75 16.38 11.04
CA VAL A 291 16.44 15.85 10.71
C VAL A 291 16.58 14.75 9.66
N TYR A 292 16.38 13.48 10.01
CA TYR A 292 16.58 12.34 9.11
C TYR A 292 15.28 11.88 8.44
N THR A 293 15.29 11.81 7.11
CA THR A 293 14.10 11.51 6.30
C THR A 293 14.41 10.61 5.10
N THR A 294 13.43 9.83 4.67
CA THR A 294 13.34 9.10 3.40
C THR A 294 11.88 9.11 2.93
N ASN A 295 11.60 8.60 1.74
CA ASN A 295 10.25 8.44 1.22
C ASN A 295 9.97 6.95 0.98
N LEU A 296 8.73 6.53 1.16
CA LEU A 296 8.21 5.27 0.66
C LEU A 296 7.35 5.54 -0.56
N SER A 297 7.37 4.62 -1.51
CA SER A 297 6.39 4.62 -2.59
C SER A 297 5.50 3.40 -2.47
N TRP A 298 4.20 3.63 -2.61
CA TRP A 298 3.19 2.59 -2.65
C TRP A 298 2.77 2.30 -4.08
N GLN A 299 2.47 1.04 -4.35
CA GLN A 299 2.03 0.57 -5.64
C GLN A 299 0.77 -0.29 -5.46
N LEU A 300 -0.25 0.01 -6.25
CA LEU A 300 -1.39 -0.86 -6.48
C LEU A 300 -1.32 -1.36 -7.92
N SER A 301 -1.30 -2.69 -8.08
CA SER A 301 -1.16 -3.38 -9.36
C SER A 301 -2.11 -4.56 -9.47
N THR A 302 -2.49 -4.93 -10.68
CA THR A 302 -3.30 -6.15 -10.94
C THR A 302 -2.47 -7.27 -11.57
N GLY A 303 -1.29 -6.95 -12.12
CA GLY A 303 -0.44 -7.89 -12.85
C GLY A 303 -1.00 -8.28 -14.21
N VAL A 304 -2.04 -7.58 -14.71
CA VAL A 304 -2.73 -7.89 -15.97
C VAL A 304 -2.46 -6.80 -17.00
N THR A 305 -1.77 -7.14 -18.08
CA THR A 305 -1.51 -6.20 -19.19
C THR A 305 -2.67 -6.14 -20.16
N ALA A 306 -3.04 -4.94 -20.63
CA ALA A 306 -4.04 -4.76 -21.69
C ALA A 306 -3.73 -5.59 -22.95
N PRO A 307 -4.74 -6.10 -23.66
CA PRO A 307 -4.53 -6.76 -24.94
C PRO A 307 -3.86 -5.78 -25.90
N THR A 308 -2.74 -6.18 -26.50
CA THR A 308 -2.12 -5.43 -27.59
C THR A 308 -3.11 -5.35 -28.75
N GLN A 309 -3.54 -4.13 -29.08
CA GLN A 309 -4.33 -3.91 -30.30
C GLN A 309 -3.48 -4.39 -31.51
N PRO A 310 -4.05 -5.24 -32.39
CA PRO A 310 -3.35 -5.70 -33.60
C PRO A 310 -3.07 -4.58 -34.61
#